data_AF-A0A377GD61-F1
#
_entry.id   AF-A0A377GD61-F1
#
_cell.length_a   1.000
_cell.length_b   1.000
_cell.length_c   1.000
_cell.angle_alpha   90.00
_cell.angle_beta   90.00
_cell.angle_gamma   90.00
#
_symmetry.space_group_name_H-M   'P 1'
#
loop_
_entity.id
_entity.type
_entity.pdbx_description
1 polymer ?
#
loop_
_entity_poly.entity_id
_entity_poly.type
_entity_poly.pdbx_seq_one_letter_code
_entity_poly.pdbx_strand_id
1 'polypeptide(L)'
;MNNNLLEKIDGVKTKVEQFIDEIRDIFSQTNDEVEKKNRLEVFDTLLLLATYASPAELEHEFQNVLPHDQGNTVHYLCQKLREINGFCQNSLSDEHEVYQNLFAEIDFPTESKKQAVRELLSKKISELIFEKTHTNVPNLGI
;
A
#
# COMPACT_ATOMS: atom_id res chain seq x y z
N MET A 1 -9.06 -12.43 -18.59
CA MET A 1 -8.47 -12.63 -17.25
C MET A 1 -9.49 -13.37 -16.41
N ASN A 2 -9.10 -14.35 -15.58
CA ASN A 2 -10.02 -15.18 -14.80
C ASN A 2 -10.82 -14.31 -13.80
N ASN A 3 -12.14 -14.50 -13.68
CA ASN A 3 -12.99 -13.74 -12.74
C ASN A 3 -12.54 -13.93 -11.29
N ASN A 4 -12.17 -15.15 -10.90
CA ASN A 4 -11.67 -15.44 -9.54
C ASN A 4 -10.39 -14.66 -9.23
N LEU A 5 -9.51 -14.49 -10.23
CA LEU A 5 -8.28 -13.72 -10.07
C LEU A 5 -8.60 -12.23 -9.83
N LEU A 6 -9.58 -11.67 -10.56
CA LEU A 6 -10.01 -10.28 -10.36
C LEU A 6 -10.63 -10.09 -8.97
N GLU A 7 -11.48 -11.01 -8.52
CA GLU A 7 -12.08 -10.99 -7.18
C GLU A 7 -11.00 -11.04 -6.08
N LYS A 8 -9.96 -11.86 -6.25
CA LYS A 8 -8.84 -11.92 -5.30
C LYS A 8 -8.02 -10.64 -5.28
N ILE A 9 -7.75 -10.03 -6.44
CA ILE A 9 -7.07 -8.73 -6.53
C ILE A 9 -7.90 -7.65 -5.83
N ASP A 10 -9.22 -7.62 -6.05
CA ASP A 10 -10.12 -6.69 -5.37
C ASP A 10 -10.20 -6.96 -3.86
N GLY A 11 -10.07 -8.22 -3.43
CA GLY A 11 -9.92 -8.58 -2.02
C GLY A 11 -8.65 -8.00 -1.39
N VAL A 12 -7.51 -8.00 -2.11
CA VAL A 12 -6.28 -7.36 -1.63
C VAL A 12 -6.45 -5.84 -1.56
N LYS A 13 -7.04 -5.22 -2.60
CA LYS A 13 -7.36 -3.79 -2.61
C LYS A 13 -8.22 -3.42 -1.38
N THR A 14 -9.25 -4.21 -1.10
CA THR A 14 -10.16 -3.99 0.04
C THR A 14 -9.42 -4.04 1.38
N LYS A 15 -8.46 -4.97 1.55
CA LYS A 15 -7.64 -5.03 2.77
C LYS A 15 -6.75 -3.79 2.94
N VAL A 16 -6.17 -3.28 1.85
CA VAL A 16 -5.40 -2.03 1.88
C VAL A 16 -6.31 -0.85 2.25
N GLU A 17 -7.50 -0.79 1.66
CA GLU A 17 -8.49 0.24 1.99
C GLU A 17 -8.89 0.22 3.47
N GLN A 18 -9.19 -0.96 4.00
CA GLN A 18 -9.52 -1.14 5.42
C GLN A 18 -8.39 -0.67 6.34
N PHE A 19 -7.14 -0.98 6.00
CA PHE A 19 -5.98 -0.50 6.73
C PHE A 19 -5.90 1.04 6.72
N ILE A 20 -6.10 1.68 5.56
CA ILE A 20 -6.07 3.14 5.45
C ILE A 20 -7.17 3.77 6.32
N ASP A 21 -8.38 3.23 6.26
CA ASP A 21 -9.52 3.74 7.01
C ASP A 21 -9.33 3.53 8.53
N GLU A 22 -8.76 2.39 8.94
CA GLU A 22 -8.42 2.08 10.35
C GLU A 22 -7.42 3.09 10.92
N ILE A 23 -6.30 3.34 10.24
CA ILE A 23 -5.28 4.29 10.72
C ILE A 23 -5.84 5.72 10.76
N ARG A 24 -6.67 6.11 9.78
CA ARG A 24 -7.34 7.41 9.77
C ARG A 24 -8.29 7.57 10.95
N ASP A 25 -9.06 6.54 11.30
CA ASP A 25 -9.93 6.57 12.48
C ASP A 25 -9.10 6.74 13.77
N ILE A 26 -8.03 5.96 13.92
CA ILE A 26 -7.11 6.05 15.07
C ILE A 26 -6.55 7.48 15.20
N PHE A 27 -6.06 8.07 14.11
CA PHE A 27 -5.52 9.42 14.15
C PHE A 27 -6.59 10.48 14.37
N SER A 28 -7.81 10.28 13.86
CA SER A 28 -8.94 11.20 14.05
C SER A 28 -9.42 11.29 15.50
N GLN A 29 -9.14 10.27 16.31
CA GLN A 29 -9.41 10.26 17.76
C GLN A 29 -8.38 11.06 18.57
N THR A 30 -7.38 11.68 17.93
CA THR A 30 -6.40 12.55 18.62
C THR A 30 -7.09 13.84 19.09
N ASN A 31 -7.06 14.09 20.40
CA ASN A 31 -7.75 15.24 21.03
C ASN A 31 -7.18 16.61 20.62
N ASP A 32 -5.86 16.69 20.41
CA ASP A 32 -5.21 17.92 19.96
C ASP A 32 -5.42 18.08 18.45
N GLU A 33 -6.13 19.13 18.05
CA GLU A 33 -6.49 19.37 16.64
C GLU A 33 -5.28 19.62 15.73
N VAL A 34 -4.21 20.24 16.25
CA VAL A 34 -2.98 20.51 15.50
C VAL A 34 -2.23 19.20 15.27
N GLU A 35 -2.08 18.40 16.32
CA GLU A 35 -1.44 17.09 16.23
C GLU A 35 -2.28 16.10 15.40
N LYS A 36 -3.61 16.12 15.51
CA LYS A 36 -4.51 15.32 14.67
C LYS A 36 -4.27 15.61 13.20
N LYS A 37 -4.27 16.90 12.82
CA LYS A 37 -4.01 17.33 11.46
C LYS A 37 -2.62 16.88 10.99
N ASN A 38 -1.60 17.09 11.82
CA ASN A 38 -0.22 16.69 11.53
C ASN A 38 -0.11 15.18 11.27
N ARG A 39 -0.72 14.34 12.12
CA ARG A 39 -0.71 12.87 11.96
C ARG A 39 -1.36 12.42 10.66
N LEU A 40 -2.49 13.01 10.30
CA LEU A 40 -3.19 12.70 9.06
C LEU A 40 -2.37 13.13 7.83
N GLU A 41 -1.75 14.32 7.85
CA GLU A 41 -0.88 14.80 6.77
C GLU A 41 0.39 13.95 6.61
N VAL A 42 1.02 13.57 7.72
CA VAL A 42 2.15 12.63 7.72
C VAL A 42 1.73 11.28 7.16
N PHE A 43 0.56 10.76 7.56
CA PHE A 43 0.08 9.49 7.05
C PHE A 43 -0.16 9.52 5.54
N ASP A 44 -0.79 10.57 5.02
CA ASP A 44 -1.03 10.74 3.58
C ASP A 44 0.28 10.86 2.80
N THR A 45 1.27 11.54 3.37
CA THR A 45 2.61 11.64 2.79
C THR A 45 3.29 10.27 2.72
N LEU A 46 3.22 9.48 3.79
CA LEU A 46 3.78 8.13 3.83
C LEU A 46 3.05 7.17 2.88
N LEU A 47 1.73 7.27 2.76
CA LEU A 47 0.95 6.50 1.79
C LEU A 47 1.37 6.81 0.35
N LEU A 48 1.52 8.10 0.02
CA LEU A 48 2.00 8.52 -1.30
C LEU A 48 3.43 8.03 -1.56
N LEU A 49 4.34 8.19 -0.60
CA LEU A 49 5.71 7.68 -0.74
C LEU A 49 5.72 6.18 -0.95
N ALA A 50 4.85 5.42 -0.27
CA ALA A 50 4.75 3.98 -0.49
C ALA A 50 4.41 3.63 -1.95
N THR A 51 3.75 4.49 -2.74
CA THR A 51 3.45 4.16 -4.14
C THR A 51 4.65 4.26 -5.08
N TYR A 52 5.63 5.14 -4.80
CA TYR A 52 6.69 5.47 -5.77
C TYR A 52 8.12 5.43 -5.24
N ALA A 53 8.33 5.59 -3.93
CA ALA A 53 9.66 5.66 -3.35
C ALA A 53 10.33 4.27 -3.36
N SER A 54 11.66 4.26 -3.41
CA SER A 54 12.41 3.03 -3.15
C SER A 54 12.23 2.59 -1.68
N PRO A 55 12.42 1.30 -1.37
CA PRO A 55 12.31 0.82 0.01
C PRO A 55 13.24 1.55 1.00
N ALA A 56 14.43 1.96 0.54
CA ALA A 56 15.38 2.70 1.37
C ALA A 56 14.93 4.14 1.66
N GLU A 57 14.36 4.83 0.66
CA GLU A 57 13.80 6.18 0.84
C GLU A 57 12.59 6.15 1.77
N LEU A 58 11.73 5.14 1.64
CA LEU A 58 10.57 4.96 2.50
C LEU A 58 11.00 4.70 3.96
N GLU A 59 11.98 3.83 4.18
CA GLU A 59 12.49 3.56 5.53
C GLU A 59 13.16 4.78 6.14
N HIS A 60 13.92 5.54 5.36
CA HIS A 60 14.50 6.80 5.80
C HIS A 60 13.41 7.77 6.26
N GLU A 61 12.30 7.87 5.52
CA GLU A 61 11.21 8.76 5.92
C GLU A 61 10.53 8.30 7.21
N PHE A 62 10.34 6.99 7.43
CA PHE A 62 9.81 6.49 8.70
C PHE A 62 10.62 6.98 9.90
N GLN A 63 11.95 7.01 9.80
CA GLN A 63 12.82 7.47 10.89
C GLN A 63 12.72 8.99 11.14
N ASN A 64 12.34 9.77 10.12
CA ASN A 64 12.24 11.22 10.22
C ASN A 64 10.90 11.68 10.80
N VAL A 65 9.81 11.06 10.37
CA VAL A 65 8.45 11.57 10.65
C VAL A 65 7.72 10.82 11.74
N LEU A 66 8.14 9.59 12.06
CA LEU A 66 7.49 8.76 13.08
C LEU A 66 8.24 8.83 14.42
N PRO A 67 7.53 8.63 15.55
CA PRO A 67 8.15 8.56 16.86
C PRO A 67 9.20 7.43 16.93
N HIS A 68 10.32 7.69 17.61
CA HIS A 68 11.39 6.71 17.79
C HIS A 68 11.01 5.56 18.73
N ASP A 69 10.09 5.79 19.69
CA ASP A 69 9.54 4.75 20.55
C ASP A 69 8.40 4.04 19.79
N GLN A 70 8.75 2.94 19.12
CA GLN A 70 7.85 2.19 18.25
C GLN A 70 6.88 1.34 19.07
N GLY A 71 5.83 1.97 19.59
CA GLY A 71 4.65 1.25 20.08
C GLY A 71 4.03 0.38 18.98
N ASN A 72 3.21 -0.59 19.38
CA ASN A 72 2.61 -1.59 18.47
C ASN A 72 1.93 -0.97 17.23
N THR A 73 1.28 0.19 17.39
CA THR A 73 0.62 0.91 16.27
C THR A 73 1.61 1.40 15.23
N VAL A 74 2.75 1.98 15.64
CA VAL A 74 3.78 2.48 14.73
C VAL A 74 4.43 1.30 14.00
N HIS A 75 4.71 0.21 14.71
CA HIS A 75 5.24 -1.01 14.10
C HIS A 75 4.29 -1.57 13.03
N TYR A 76 3.00 -1.69 13.36
CA TYR A 76 1.97 -2.15 12.44
C TYR A 76 1.83 -1.24 11.21
N LEU A 77 1.80 0.07 11.42
CA LEU A 77 1.79 1.08 10.36
C LEU A 77 2.97 0.89 9.39
N CYS A 78 4.20 0.84 9.91
CA CYS A 78 5.39 0.66 9.07
C CYS A 78 5.36 -0.67 8.31
N GLN A 79 4.94 -1.76 8.96
CA GLN A 79 4.83 -3.07 8.30
C GLN A 79 3.87 -3.02 7.10
N LYS A 80 2.70 -2.40 7.29
CA LYS A 80 1.70 -2.29 6.21
C LYS A 80 2.14 -1.36 5.09
N LEU A 81 2.80 -0.25 5.41
CA LEU A 81 3.35 0.65 4.40
C LEU A 81 4.48 -0.01 3.59
N ARG A 82 5.33 -0.84 4.19
CA ARG A 82 6.32 -1.65 3.46
C ARG A 82 5.67 -2.66 2.52
N GLU A 83 4.62 -3.32 2.97
CA GLU A 83 3.86 -4.27 2.15
C GLU A 83 3.22 -3.56 0.94
N ILE A 84 2.56 -2.42 1.15
CA ILE A 84 2.02 -1.56 0.09
C ILE A 84 3.10 -1.15 -0.90
N ASN A 85 4.25 -0.67 -0.40
CA ASN A 85 5.38 -0.30 -1.25
C ASN A 85 5.90 -1.46 -2.07
N GLY A 86 5.98 -2.64 -1.45
CA GLY A 86 6.32 -3.88 -2.10
C GLY A 86 5.40 -4.24 -3.26
N PHE A 87 4.09 -4.01 -3.12
CA PHE A 87 3.13 -4.19 -4.21
C PHE A 87 3.32 -3.13 -5.30
N CYS A 88 3.34 -1.85 -4.93
CA CYS A 88 3.42 -0.74 -5.90
C CYS A 88 4.71 -0.78 -6.73
N GLN A 89 5.84 -1.11 -6.10
CA GLN A 89 7.16 -1.21 -6.74
C GLN A 89 7.44 -2.57 -7.39
N ASN A 90 6.48 -3.51 -7.36
CA ASN A 90 6.65 -4.89 -7.81
C ASN A 90 7.86 -5.63 -7.20
N SER A 91 8.29 -5.24 -5.98
CA SER A 91 9.55 -5.70 -5.38
C SER A 91 9.39 -6.92 -4.46
N LEU A 92 8.17 -7.31 -4.09
CA LEU A 92 7.94 -8.51 -3.28
C LEU A 92 8.22 -9.79 -4.09
N SER A 93 8.78 -10.80 -3.41
CA SER A 93 9.08 -12.10 -4.02
C SER A 93 7.80 -12.88 -4.37
N ASP A 94 7.92 -13.84 -5.28
CA ASP A 94 6.84 -14.79 -5.62
C ASP A 94 6.39 -15.62 -4.40
N GLU A 95 7.20 -15.69 -3.34
CA GLU A 95 6.91 -16.40 -2.09
C GLU A 95 5.97 -15.62 -1.17
N HIS A 96 5.72 -14.34 -1.46
CA HIS A 96 4.77 -13.54 -0.71
C HIS A 96 3.37 -14.16 -0.79
N GLU A 97 2.70 -14.32 0.36
CA GLU A 97 1.42 -15.04 0.48
C GLU A 97 0.37 -14.54 -0.52
N VAL A 98 0.26 -13.21 -0.67
CA VAL A 98 -0.65 -12.59 -1.64
C VAL A 98 -0.35 -13.04 -3.07
N TYR A 99 0.92 -13.05 -3.48
CA TYR A 99 1.28 -13.45 -4.83
C TYR A 99 1.12 -14.94 -5.06
N GLN A 100 1.47 -15.79 -4.09
CA GLN A 100 1.18 -17.22 -4.18
C GLN A 100 -0.32 -17.47 -4.38
N ASN A 101 -1.16 -16.78 -3.62
CA ASN A 101 -2.61 -16.91 -3.71
C ASN A 101 -3.17 -16.45 -5.07
N LEU A 102 -2.61 -15.38 -5.64
CA LEU A 102 -2.99 -14.87 -6.95
C LEU A 102 -2.50 -15.77 -8.10
N PHE A 103 -1.24 -16.21 -8.05
CA PHE A 103 -0.64 -17.03 -9.11
C PHE A 103 -1.23 -18.44 -9.18
N ALA A 104 -1.80 -18.94 -8.07
CA ALA A 104 -2.57 -20.17 -8.06
C ALA A 104 -3.80 -20.15 -8.98
N GLU A 105 -4.33 -18.97 -9.32
CA GLU A 105 -5.47 -18.82 -10.25
C GLU A 105 -5.07 -18.72 -11.73
N ILE A 106 -3.77 -18.80 -12.03
CA ILE A 106 -3.23 -18.67 -13.38
C ILE A 106 -2.86 -20.04 -13.92
N ASP A 107 -3.55 -20.46 -14.99
CA ASP A 107 -3.12 -21.64 -15.76
C ASP A 107 -1.74 -21.40 -16.37
N PHE A 108 -0.77 -22.24 -16.00
CA PHE A 108 0.63 -22.13 -16.40
C PHE A 108 1.21 -20.73 -16.11
N PRO A 109 1.61 -20.45 -14.84
CA PRO A 109 2.04 -19.13 -14.40
C PRO A 109 3.45 -18.80 -14.92
N THR A 110 3.53 -18.39 -16.19
CA THR A 110 4.76 -17.87 -16.77
C THR A 110 5.12 -16.52 -16.15
N GLU A 111 6.40 -16.15 -16.17
CA GLU A 111 6.88 -14.87 -15.64
C GLU A 111 6.14 -13.67 -16.22
N SER A 112 5.83 -13.67 -17.53
CA SER A 112 5.04 -12.61 -18.16
C SER A 112 3.61 -12.50 -17.59
N LYS A 113 2.94 -13.63 -17.30
CA LYS A 113 1.60 -13.60 -16.71
C LYS A 113 1.62 -13.15 -15.25
N LYS A 114 2.62 -13.60 -14.48
CA LYS A 114 2.83 -13.15 -13.10
C LYS A 114 3.08 -11.63 -13.07
N GLN A 115 3.93 -11.15 -13.97
CA GLN A 115 4.23 -9.73 -14.11
C GLN A 115 2.99 -8.90 -14.44
N ALA A 116 2.13 -9.36 -15.36
CA ALA A 116 0.88 -8.67 -15.66
C ALA A 116 -0.08 -8.60 -14.45
N VAL A 117 -0.10 -9.63 -13.59
CA VAL A 117 -0.89 -9.63 -12.36
C VAL A 117 -0.30 -8.67 -11.32
N ARG A 118 1.03 -8.64 -11.17
CA ARG A 118 1.75 -7.68 -10.31
C ARG A 118 1.44 -6.24 -10.72
N GLU A 119 1.54 -5.94 -12.01
CA GLU A 119 1.23 -4.63 -12.58
C GLU A 119 -0.23 -4.22 -12.35
N LEU A 120 -1.19 -5.14 -12.52
CA LEU A 120 -2.59 -4.83 -12.25
C LEU A 120 -2.84 -4.54 -10.76
N LEU A 121 -2.25 -5.34 -9.86
CA LEU A 121 -2.37 -5.13 -8.43
C LEU A 121 -1.74 -3.79 -8.01
N SER A 122 -0.50 -3.55 -8.46
CA SER A 122 0.24 -2.30 -8.25
C SER A 122 -0.59 -1.10 -8.70
N LYS A 123 -1.17 -1.16 -9.90
CA LYS A 123 -2.04 -0.11 -10.45
C LYS A 123 -3.26 0.13 -9.56
N LYS A 124 -4.02 -0.91 -9.21
CA LYS A 124 -5.23 -0.79 -8.38
C LYS A 124 -4.96 -0.23 -6.98
N ILE A 125 -3.86 -0.63 -6.36
CA ILE A 125 -3.46 -0.11 -5.05
C ILE A 125 -3.01 1.35 -5.16
N SER A 126 -2.22 1.69 -6.18
CA SER A 126 -1.78 3.08 -6.39
C SER A 126 -2.95 4.01 -6.67
N GLU A 127 -3.91 3.59 -7.51
CA GLU A 127 -5.15 4.34 -7.78
C GLU A 127 -5.98 4.57 -6.51
N LEU A 128 -6.15 3.54 -5.67
CA LEU A 128 -6.81 3.67 -4.38
C LEU A 128 -6.13 4.71 -3.48
N ILE A 129 -4.80 4.68 -3.41
CA ILE A 129 -4.04 5.60 -2.57
C ILE A 129 -4.21 7.03 -3.08
N PHE A 130 -4.09 7.27 -4.39
CA PHE A 130 -4.31 8.60 -4.97
C PHE A 130 -5.74 9.12 -4.72
N GLU A 131 -6.74 8.24 -4.80
CA GLU A 131 -8.13 8.57 -4.45
C GLU A 131 -8.25 8.99 -2.97
N LYS A 132 -7.72 8.17 -2.06
CA LYS A 132 -7.82 8.39 -0.61
C LYS A 132 -7.03 9.61 -0.13
N THR A 133 -5.91 9.94 -0.78
CA THR A 133 -5.09 11.11 -0.45
C THR A 133 -5.45 12.35 -1.26
N HIS A 134 -6.53 12.30 -2.05
CA HIS A 134 -6.98 13.40 -2.93
C HIS A 134 -5.87 13.94 -3.85
N THR A 135 -4.94 13.07 -4.24
CA THR A 135 -3.84 13.41 -5.14
C THR A 135 -4.31 13.22 -6.57
N ASN A 136 -4.16 14.27 -7.39
CA ASN A 136 -4.45 14.15 -8.82
C ASN A 136 -3.58 13.05 -9.40
N VAL A 137 -4.21 11.99 -9.91
CA VAL A 137 -3.54 10.90 -10.62
C VAL A 137 -2.75 11.55 -11.76
N PRO A 138 -1.41 11.52 -11.76
CA PRO A 138 -0.67 11.86 -12.96
C PRO A 138 -1.21 10.91 -14.03
N ASN A 139 -1.54 11.41 -15.22
CA ASN A 139 -1.78 10.52 -16.36
C ASN A 139 -0.52 9.65 -16.50
N LEU A 140 -0.55 8.46 -15.88
CA LEU A 140 0.45 7.42 -16.03
C LEU A 140 0.17 6.87 -17.42
N GLY A 141 0.72 7.59 -18.40
CA GLY A 141 0.62 7.29 -19.81
C GLY A 141 1.11 5.86 -20.02
N ILE A 142 0.15 4.97 -20.20
CA ILE A 142 0.33 3.66 -20.81
C ILE A 142 0.22 3.86 -22.32
#